data_AF-A0A6C2CJR9-F1
#
_entry.id   AF-A0A6C2CJR9-F1
#
_cell.length_a   1.000
_cell.length_b   1.000
_cell.length_c   1.000
_cell.angle_alpha   90.00
_cell.angle_beta   90.00
_cell.angle_gamma   90.00
#
_symmetry.space_group_name_H-M   'P 1'
#
loop_
_entity.id
_entity.type
_entity.pdbx_description
1 polymer ?
#
loop_
_entity_poly.entity_id
_entity_poly.type
_entity_poly.pdbx_seq_one_letter_code
_entity_poly.pdbx_strand_id
1 'polypeptide(L)' 'AAALMSLIQSAKLNGLDPYEYLRDVLTRLPTQKASRISELLPHRWASVRAG' A
#
# COMPACT_ATOMS: atom_id res chain seq x y z
N ALA A 1 8.11 12.28 -8.00
CA ALA A 1 6.69 12.40 -7.58
C ALA A 1 5.74 11.39 -8.27
N ALA A 2 6.03 10.91 -9.49
CA ALA A 2 5.13 10.02 -10.24
C ALA A 2 4.77 8.70 -9.52
N ALA A 3 5.72 8.05 -8.85
CA ALA A 3 5.48 6.78 -8.17
C ALA A 3 4.40 6.87 -7.07
N LEU A 4 4.41 7.96 -6.28
CA LEU A 4 3.40 8.18 -5.24
C LEU A 4 2.01 8.42 -5.84
N MET A 5 1.92 9.22 -6.91
CA MET A 5 0.67 9.48 -7.62
C MET A 5 0.09 8.19 -8.23
N SER A 6 0.93 7.35 -8.85
CA SER A 6 0.53 6.04 -9.37
C SER A 6 0.04 5.11 -8.26
N LEU A 7 0.66 5.14 -7.07
CA LEU A 7 0.26 4.33 -5.93
C LEU A 7 -1.09 4.78 -5.35
N ILE A 8 -1.31 6.10 -5.22
CA ILE A 8 -2.58 6.69 -4.79
C ILE A 8 -3.70 6.34 -5.76
N GLN A 9 -3.46 6.48 -7.07
CA GLN A 9 -4.43 6.10 -8.10
C GLN A 9 -4.74 4.61 -8.03
N SER A 10 -3.72 3.77 -7.88
CA SER A 10 -3.90 2.33 -7.72
C SER A 10 -4.72 1.98 -6.47
N ALA A 11 -4.50 2.64 -5.33
CA ALA A 11 -5.28 2.45 -4.12
C ALA A 11 -6.76 2.77 -4.34
N LYS A 12 -7.06 3.91 -5.00
CA LYS A 12 -8.43 4.28 -5.39
C LYS A 12 -9.10 3.24 -6.29
N LEU A 13 -8.38 2.75 -7.29
CA LEU A 13 -8.88 1.72 -8.21
C LEU A 13 -9.19 0.38 -7.50
N ASN A 14 -8.50 0.09 -6.39
CA ASN A 14 -8.76 -1.09 -5.56
C ASN A 14 -9.82 -0.83 -4.47
N GLY A 15 -10.52 0.31 -4.51
CA GLY A 15 -11.55 0.65 -3.52
C GLY A 15 -11.00 0.96 -2.13
N LEU A 16 -9.71 1.23 -2.00
CA LEU A 16 -9.07 1.55 -0.73
C LEU A 16 -9.22 3.05 -0.41
N ASP A 17 -9.30 3.37 0.87
CA ASP A 17 -9.04 4.75 1.32
C ASP A 17 -7.55 5.09 1.09
N PRO A 18 -7.24 6.11 0.26
CA PRO A 18 -5.85 6.39 -0.11
C PRO A 18 -5.00 6.87 1.06
N TYR A 19 -5.61 7.50 2.05
CA TYR A 19 -4.91 8.07 3.19
C TYR A 19 -4.54 6.98 4.20
N GLU A 20 -5.46 6.08 4.53
CA GLU A 20 -5.23 4.85 5.30
C GLU A 20 -4.12 4.00 4.67
N TYR A 21 -4.24 3.74 3.36
CA TYR A 21 -3.26 2.96 2.62
C TYR A 21 -1.87 3.60 2.67
N LEU A 22 -1.76 4.89 2.38
CA LEU A 22 -0.48 5.59 2.38
C LEU A 22 0.13 5.65 3.78
N ARG A 23 -0.68 5.89 4.82
CA ARG A 23 -0.20 5.90 6.20
C ARG A 23 0.41 4.56 6.57
N ASP A 24 -0.30 3.46 6.32
CA ASP A 24 0.18 2.11 6.64
C ASP A 24 1.47 1.77 5.87
N VAL A 25 1.52 2.07 4.58
CA VAL A 25 2.72 1.86 3.75
C VAL A 25 3.91 2.63 4.30
N LEU A 26 3.76 3.92 4.60
CA LEU A 26 4.85 4.75 5.14
C LEU A 26 5.30 4.30 6.53
N THR A 27 4.38 3.82 7.37
CA THR A 27 4.71 3.28 8.71
C THR A 27 5.43 1.93 8.63
N ARG A 28 5.08 1.07 7.66
CA ARG A 28 5.66 -0.27 7.52
C ARG A 28 6.94 -0.29 6.70
N LEU A 29 7.13 0.62 5.75
CA LEU A 29 8.30 0.68 4.86
C LEU A 29 9.66 0.55 5.58
N PRO A 30 9.92 1.22 6.72
CA PRO A 30 11.21 1.11 7.41
C PRO A 30 11.51 -0.28 7.98
N THR A 31 10.47 -1.06 8.31
CA THR A 31 10.59 -2.37 8.97
C THR A 31 10.23 -3.53 8.03
N GLN A 32 9.65 -3.23 6.85
CA GLN A 32 9.23 -4.21 5.87
C GLN A 32 10.44 -4.82 5.16
N LYS A 33 10.50 -6.16 5.13
CA LYS A 33 11.50 -6.88 4.34
C LYS A 33 11.25 -6.64 2.85
N ALA A 34 12.31 -6.36 2.09
CA ALA A 34 12.22 -6.14 0.64
C ALA A 34 11.54 -7.30 -0.11
N SER A 35 11.75 -8.55 0.33
CA SER A 35 11.10 -9.74 -0.23
C SER A 35 9.57 -9.76 -0.06
N ARG A 36 9.03 -8.95 0.85
CA ARG A 36 7.60 -8.84 1.16
C ARG A 36 7.01 -7.48 0.79
N ILE A 37 7.71 -6.68 -0.02
CA ILE A 37 7.20 -5.37 -0.45
C ILE A 37 5.90 -5.49 -1.25
N SER A 38 5.69 -6.62 -1.92
CA SER A 38 4.48 -6.93 -2.68
C SER A 38 3.22 -6.98 -1.82
N GLU A 39 3.33 -7.23 -0.51
CA GLU A 39 2.22 -7.19 0.45
C GLU A 39 1.69 -5.76 0.67
N LEU A 40 2.53 -4.75 0.45
CA LEU A 40 2.17 -3.34 0.54
C LEU A 40 1.52 -2.81 -0.74
N LEU A 41 1.42 -3.61 -1.81
CA LEU A 41 0.77 -3.18 -3.05
C LEU A 41 -0.75 -3.13 -2.85
N PRO A 42 -1.46 -2.16 -3.46
CA PRO A 42 -2.86 -1.88 -3.14
C PRO A 42 -3.83 -3.04 -3.44
N HIS A 43 -3.47 -3.94 -4.36
CA HIS A 43 -4.28 -5.13 -4.68
C HIS A 43 -4.12 -6.28 -3.65
N ARG A 44 -3.08 -6.25 -2.79
CA ARG A 44 -2.82 -7.25 -1.74
C ARG A 44 -3.00 -6.70 -0.33
N TRP A 45 -2.90 -5.38 -0.18
CA TRP A 45 -2.93 -4.69 1.10
C TRP A 45 -4.15 -5.04 1.96
N ALA A 46 -5.36 -4.99 1.39
CA ALA A 46 -6.59 -5.31 2.12
C ALA A 46 -6.63 -6.78 2.56
N SER A 47 -6.18 -7.70 1.71
CA SER A 47 -6.12 -9.13 2.03
C SER A 47 -5.09 -9.43 3.13
N VAL A 48 -3.98 -8.70 3.16
CA VAL A 48 -2.93 -8.83 4.20
C VAL A 48 -3.41 -8.26 5.53
N ARG A 49 -4.24 -7.21 5.53
CA ARG A 49 -4.82 -6.63 6.76
C ARG A 49 -6.00 -7.42 7.33
N ALA A 50 -6.70 -8.21 6.50
CA ALA A 50 -7.87 -8.97 6.91
C ALA A 50 -7.53 -10.33 7.56
N GLY A 51 -6.27 -10.75 7.53
CA GLY A 51 -5.76 -11.95 8.22
C GLY A 51 -4.92 -11.59 9.44
#